data_AF-A0A4Z1AP09-F1
#
_entry.id   AF-A0A4Z1AP09-F1
#
_cell.length_a   1.000
_cell.length_b   1.000
_cell.length_c   1.000
_cell.angle_alpha   90.00
_cell.angle_beta   90.00
_cell.angle_gamma   90.00
#
_symmetry.space_group_name_H-M   'P 1'
#
loop_
_entity.id
_entity.type
_entity.pdbx_description
1 polymer ?
#
loop_
_entity_poly.entity_id
_entity_poly.type
_entity_poly.pdbx_seq_one_letter_code
_entity_poly.pdbx_strand_id
1 'polypeptide(L)'
;MRNKLYLLGLVVVLLFLAFFLLEKTKEDATEIEYWKLSLDRIEYYPPTEQWVERTGDKFYSKPFTIFVKEGIKKGEKLFTVLNKDPETGKDIEYEGGYNSENTVRDLGTYRVKGTDEILEGIQIKESLQVGEDSPKLVLYSGNVSKTLRIGKKHSLGSTRVVLDEGKIRNILTSSSYLFDRFQKGPQDFRQKSILTLNKEYVKEISYIDENGTSIRIDNTPFESNGVKRNFWRRLSGEIILLEPKLGEDLYRFMTGLKVETFPDDENGAGFGIGNILAPSAERSEFSLASVKVVISDGNEIVYRFHKETSIGDKKLTPVIRIINSSFKEPPVYVIENAFTQISAAAKAIKEAKAIVKPSKDKPGNTSRKK
;
A
#
# COMPACT_ATOMS: atom_id res chain seq x y z
N MET A 1 58.22 -37.63 -4.92
CA MET A 1 57.42 -36.58 -4.25
C MET A 1 56.66 -35.67 -5.23
N ARG A 2 57.26 -35.26 -6.36
CA ARG A 2 56.60 -34.42 -7.40
C ARG A 2 55.23 -34.93 -7.86
N ASN A 3 55.09 -36.23 -8.18
CA ASN A 3 53.82 -36.80 -8.63
C ASN A 3 52.71 -36.78 -7.55
N LYS A 4 53.08 -36.83 -6.26
CA LYS A 4 52.11 -36.71 -5.16
C LYS A 4 51.59 -35.27 -5.00
N LEU A 5 52.44 -34.27 -5.27
CA LEU A 5 52.04 -32.85 -5.29
C LEU A 5 51.12 -32.53 -6.47
N TYR A 6 51.37 -33.07 -7.66
CA TYR A 6 50.47 -32.88 -8.81
C TYR A 6 49.10 -33.53 -8.58
N LEU A 7 49.07 -34.71 -7.96
CA LEU A 7 47.81 -35.34 -7.58
C LEU A 7 47.04 -34.53 -6.55
N LEU A 8 47.72 -33.99 -5.53
CA LEU A 8 47.09 -33.13 -4.52
C LEU A 8 46.51 -31.86 -5.15
N GLY A 9 47.27 -31.21 -6.04
CA GLY A 9 46.81 -30.03 -6.78
C GLY A 9 45.60 -30.34 -7.65
N LEU A 10 45.59 -31.48 -8.35
CA LEU A 10 44.46 -31.93 -9.15
C LEU A 10 43.20 -32.18 -8.30
N VAL A 11 43.36 -32.83 -7.13
CA VAL A 11 42.25 -33.09 -6.20
C VAL A 11 41.66 -31.79 -5.65
N VAL A 12 42.50 -30.80 -5.29
CA VAL A 12 42.03 -29.49 -4.83
C VAL A 12 41.27 -28.75 -5.93
N VAL A 13 41.77 -28.77 -7.17
CA VAL A 13 41.08 -28.15 -8.32
C VAL A 13 39.77 -28.87 -8.63
N LEU A 14 39.73 -30.19 -8.58
CA LEU A 14 38.51 -30.98 -8.79
C LEU A 14 37.48 -30.75 -7.68
N LEU A 15 37.91 -30.64 -6.42
CA LEU A 15 37.03 -30.28 -5.31
C LEU A 15 36.49 -28.87 -5.49
N PHE A 16 37.34 -27.90 -5.85
CA PHE A 16 36.91 -26.53 -6.12
C PHE A 16 35.89 -26.47 -7.27
N LEU A 17 36.14 -27.18 -8.37
CA LEU A 17 35.21 -27.30 -9.49
C LEU A 17 33.90 -27.99 -9.09
N ALA A 18 33.97 -29.05 -8.29
CA ALA A 18 32.78 -29.76 -7.82
C ALA A 18 31.93 -28.87 -6.92
N PHE A 19 32.54 -28.14 -5.97
CA PHE A 19 31.84 -27.15 -5.14
C PHE A 19 31.25 -26.03 -5.99
N PHE A 20 32.03 -25.46 -6.92
CA PHE A 20 31.58 -24.39 -7.79
C PHE A 20 30.41 -24.81 -8.70
N LEU A 21 30.44 -26.04 -9.25
CA LEU A 21 29.36 -26.58 -10.08
C LEU A 21 28.10 -26.95 -9.27
N LEU A 22 28.27 -27.51 -8.07
CA LEU A 22 27.15 -27.82 -7.15
C LEU A 22 26.45 -26.55 -6.66
N GLU A 23 27.21 -25.49 -6.41
CA GLU A 23 26.69 -24.21 -5.95
C GLU A 23 25.93 -23.48 -7.07
N LYS A 24 26.48 -23.51 -8.30
CA LYS A 24 25.84 -22.92 -9.48
C LYS A 24 24.53 -23.63 -9.88
N THR A 25 24.45 -24.95 -9.73
CA THR A 25 23.27 -25.74 -10.13
C THR A 25 22.07 -25.59 -9.19
N LYS A 26 22.28 -25.35 -7.89
CA LYS A 26 21.17 -25.14 -6.95
C LYS A 26 20.56 -23.73 -7.02
N GLU A 27 21.31 -22.71 -7.46
CA GLU A 27 20.84 -21.31 -7.44
C GLU A 27 20.22 -20.80 -8.75
N ASP A 28 20.56 -21.43 -9.89
CA ASP A 28 19.93 -21.22 -11.21
C ASP A 28 18.70 -22.14 -11.44
N ALA A 29 18.25 -22.84 -10.39
CA ALA A 29 17.06 -23.69 -10.45
C ALA A 29 15.79 -22.86 -10.69
N THR A 30 14.89 -23.40 -11.50
CA THR A 30 13.53 -22.87 -11.67
C THR A 30 12.82 -22.84 -10.32
N GLU A 31 12.22 -21.70 -9.98
CA GLU A 31 11.44 -21.56 -8.75
C GLU A 31 10.29 -22.58 -8.75
N ILE A 32 10.20 -23.38 -7.68
CA ILE A 32 9.11 -24.33 -7.46
C ILE A 32 8.13 -23.76 -6.43
N GLU A 33 6.83 -23.97 -6.65
CA GLU A 33 5.81 -23.66 -5.65
C GLU A 33 5.96 -24.61 -4.45
N TYR A 34 6.31 -24.06 -3.29
CA TYR A 34 6.49 -24.84 -2.06
C TYR A 34 5.17 -24.98 -1.31
N TRP A 35 4.34 -23.92 -1.29
CA TRP A 35 2.96 -24.01 -0.83
C TRP A 35 2.07 -22.98 -1.51
N LYS A 36 0.76 -23.17 -1.28
CA LYS A 36 -0.28 -22.20 -1.57
C LYS A 36 -1.22 -22.08 -0.37
N LEU A 37 -1.21 -20.91 0.26
CA LEU A 37 -2.00 -20.57 1.44
C LEU A 37 -2.85 -19.34 1.16
N SER A 38 -4.07 -19.34 1.69
CA SER A 38 -4.88 -18.13 1.75
C SER A 38 -4.56 -17.40 3.04
N LEU A 39 -3.54 -16.54 3.00
CA LEU A 39 -3.11 -15.81 4.18
C LEU A 39 -4.15 -14.77 4.60
N ASP A 40 -4.38 -14.66 5.91
CA ASP A 40 -5.22 -13.63 6.53
C ASP A 40 -4.39 -12.63 7.36
N ARG A 41 -3.19 -13.03 7.81
CA ARG A 41 -2.30 -12.18 8.60
C ARG A 41 -0.83 -12.56 8.41
N ILE A 42 0.04 -11.56 8.41
CA ILE A 42 1.50 -11.69 8.45
C ILE A 42 2.02 -10.82 9.60
N GLU A 43 2.67 -11.42 10.58
CA GLU A 43 3.33 -10.70 11.68
C GLU A 43 4.84 -10.65 11.43
N TYR A 44 5.40 -9.46 11.43
CA TYR A 44 6.84 -9.23 11.36
C TYR A 44 7.42 -8.98 12.74
N TYR A 45 8.51 -9.66 13.03
CA TYR A 45 9.33 -9.41 14.22
C TYR A 45 10.76 -9.07 13.80
N PRO A 46 11.32 -7.96 14.35
CA PRO A 46 12.65 -7.50 14.02
C PRO A 46 13.74 -8.42 14.58
N PRO A 47 14.94 -8.42 13.99
CA PRO A 47 16.11 -9.05 14.61
C PRO A 47 16.57 -8.30 15.87
N THR A 48 17.40 -8.94 16.68
CA THR A 48 18.12 -8.25 17.77
C THR A 48 19.26 -7.39 17.25
N GLU A 49 19.71 -6.42 18.05
CA GLU A 49 20.87 -5.57 17.71
C GLU A 49 22.13 -6.40 17.44
N GLN A 50 22.38 -7.43 18.24
CA GLN A 50 23.52 -8.35 18.06
C GLN A 50 23.51 -9.04 16.69
N TRP A 51 22.33 -9.45 16.21
CA TRP A 51 22.21 -10.06 14.89
C TRP A 51 22.51 -9.04 13.78
N VAL A 52 21.99 -7.81 13.91
CA VAL A 52 22.23 -6.71 12.97
C VAL A 52 23.71 -6.34 12.89
N GLU A 53 24.40 -6.22 14.02
CA GLU A 53 25.84 -5.94 14.08
C GLU A 53 26.67 -7.03 13.37
N ARG A 54 26.26 -8.29 13.52
CA ARG A 54 26.95 -9.45 12.94
C ARG A 54 26.71 -9.61 11.44
N THR A 55 25.50 -9.31 10.95
CA THR A 55 25.15 -9.51 9.53
C THR A 55 25.35 -8.27 8.67
N GLY A 56 25.18 -7.08 9.24
CA GLY A 56 25.14 -5.78 8.55
C GLY A 56 23.81 -5.49 7.84
N ASP A 57 22.80 -6.36 7.99
CA ASP A 57 21.50 -6.22 7.34
C ASP A 57 20.63 -5.18 8.05
N LYS A 58 19.88 -4.38 7.27
CA LYS A 58 19.11 -3.23 7.76
C LYS A 58 17.62 -3.53 7.88
N PHE A 59 17.28 -4.62 8.54
CA PHE A 59 15.89 -4.93 8.86
C PHE A 59 15.24 -3.83 9.72
N TYR A 60 13.95 -3.56 9.50
CA TYR A 60 13.24 -2.57 10.29
C TYR A 60 13.22 -2.98 11.77
N SER A 61 13.43 -2.04 12.69
CA SER A 61 13.71 -2.36 14.09
C SER A 61 12.47 -2.57 14.98
N LYS A 62 11.26 -2.40 14.45
CA LYS A 62 10.02 -2.52 15.23
C LYS A 62 9.05 -3.53 14.60
N PRO A 63 8.27 -4.26 15.41
CA PRO A 63 7.28 -5.19 14.88
C PRO A 63 6.12 -4.46 14.21
N PHE A 64 5.53 -5.09 13.21
CA PHE A 64 4.29 -4.65 12.57
C PHE A 64 3.56 -5.86 11.97
N THR A 65 2.29 -5.67 11.62
CA THR A 65 1.42 -6.73 11.11
C THR A 65 0.72 -6.28 9.85
N ILE A 66 0.59 -7.18 8.88
CA ILE A 66 -0.26 -6.99 7.69
C ILE A 66 -1.47 -7.90 7.85
N PHE A 67 -2.68 -7.35 7.77
CA PHE A 67 -3.93 -8.11 7.80
C PHE A 67 -4.63 -8.09 6.45
N VAL A 68 -5.45 -9.11 6.23
CA VAL A 68 -6.41 -9.20 5.13
C VAL A 68 -7.80 -9.26 5.74
N LYS A 69 -8.55 -8.16 5.64
CA LYS A 69 -9.88 -8.01 6.23
C LYS A 69 -10.96 -8.09 5.15
N GLU A 70 -11.97 -8.91 5.40
CA GLU A 70 -13.15 -9.02 4.53
C GLU A 70 -14.30 -8.16 5.06
N GLY A 71 -15.26 -7.81 4.19
CA GLY A 71 -16.49 -7.11 4.58
C GLY A 71 -16.36 -5.59 4.77
N ILE A 72 -15.15 -5.03 4.75
CA ILE A 72 -14.97 -3.57 4.75
C ILE A 72 -15.23 -3.00 3.36
N LYS A 73 -14.62 -3.57 2.30
CA LYS A 73 -14.91 -3.22 0.90
C LYS A 73 -15.95 -4.20 0.34
N LYS A 74 -16.88 -3.70 -0.47
CA LYS A 74 -17.87 -4.54 -1.14
C LYS A 74 -17.18 -5.41 -2.18
N GLY A 75 -17.28 -6.74 -2.02
CA GLY A 75 -16.75 -7.71 -2.97
C GLY A 75 -15.23 -7.82 -3.04
N GLU A 76 -14.49 -7.10 -2.19
CA GLU A 76 -13.02 -7.07 -2.20
C GLU A 76 -12.42 -7.24 -0.79
N LYS A 77 -11.19 -7.76 -0.75
CA LYS A 77 -10.38 -7.82 0.46
C LYS A 77 -9.74 -6.44 0.71
N LEU A 78 -9.74 -6.00 1.97
CA LEU A 78 -8.97 -4.85 2.41
C LEU A 78 -7.68 -5.34 3.06
N PHE A 79 -6.54 -4.93 2.51
CA PHE A 79 -5.27 -5.08 3.21
C PHE A 79 -5.13 -3.96 4.22
N THR A 80 -4.64 -4.25 5.42
CA THR A 80 -4.31 -3.23 6.42
C THR A 80 -2.95 -3.48 7.04
N VAL A 81 -2.30 -2.40 7.48
CA VAL A 81 -1.00 -2.42 8.15
C VAL A 81 -1.19 -1.89 9.56
N LEU A 82 -0.92 -2.73 10.53
CA LEU A 82 -1.03 -2.45 11.95
C LEU A 82 0.37 -2.33 12.56
N ASN A 83 0.61 -1.29 13.33
CA ASN A 83 1.75 -1.24 14.23
C ASN A 83 1.38 -0.50 15.52
N LYS A 84 2.27 -0.53 16.50
CA LYS A 84 2.10 0.20 17.75
C LYS A 84 2.76 1.56 17.65
N ASP A 85 2.04 2.61 18.00
CA ASP A 85 2.60 3.93 18.15
C ASP A 85 3.52 3.97 19.38
N PRO A 86 4.82 4.30 19.23
CA PRO A 86 5.74 4.39 20.36
C PRO A 86 5.38 5.53 21.34
N GLU A 87 4.72 6.60 20.89
CA GLU A 87 4.39 7.74 21.74
C GLU A 87 3.20 7.46 22.66
N THR A 88 2.10 6.98 22.09
CA THR A 88 0.84 6.78 22.81
C THR A 88 0.61 5.33 23.25
N GLY A 89 1.40 4.38 22.75
CA GLY A 89 1.22 2.95 22.98
C GLY A 89 -0.06 2.36 22.35
N LYS A 90 -0.76 3.12 21.52
CA LYS A 90 -1.99 2.68 20.83
C LYS A 90 -1.66 1.96 19.54
N ASP A 91 -2.56 1.06 19.15
CA ASP A 91 -2.50 0.45 17.84
C ASP A 91 -2.92 1.47 16.77
N ILE A 92 -2.10 1.57 15.72
CA ILE A 92 -2.37 2.39 14.55
C ILE A 92 -2.58 1.47 13.34
N GLU A 93 -3.64 1.74 12.59
CA GLU A 93 -4.02 0.90 11.46
C GLU A 93 -4.31 1.77 10.23
N TYR A 94 -3.62 1.48 9.13
CA TYR A 94 -3.86 2.10 7.84
C TYR A 94 -4.20 1.04 6.80
N GLU A 95 -4.88 1.42 5.73
CA GLU A 95 -5.01 0.60 4.54
C GLU A 95 -3.62 0.28 3.98
N GLY A 96 -3.41 -0.99 3.64
CA GLY A 96 -2.24 -1.48 2.95
C GLY A 96 -2.31 -1.14 1.46
N GLY A 97 -1.19 -0.70 0.91
CA GLY A 97 -1.04 -0.49 -0.52
C GLY A 97 -0.47 -1.70 -1.25
N TYR A 98 0.07 -1.44 -2.43
CA TYR A 98 0.63 -2.45 -3.35
C TYR A 98 1.64 -3.41 -2.70
N ASN A 99 2.51 -2.92 -1.81
CA ASN A 99 3.48 -3.76 -1.13
C ASN A 99 2.83 -4.74 -0.15
N SER A 100 1.73 -4.35 0.51
CA SER A 100 0.97 -5.26 1.38
C SER A 100 0.32 -6.38 0.57
N GLU A 101 -0.38 -6.02 -0.49
CA GLU A 101 -1.05 -6.99 -1.38
C GLU A 101 -0.05 -7.98 -1.99
N ASN A 102 1.06 -7.48 -2.53
CA ASN A 102 2.09 -8.33 -3.11
C ASN A 102 2.75 -9.23 -2.08
N THR A 103 3.06 -8.71 -0.88
CA THR A 103 3.69 -9.53 0.16
C THR A 103 2.78 -10.65 0.62
N VAL A 104 1.48 -10.37 0.79
CA VAL A 104 0.48 -11.41 1.07
C VAL A 104 0.39 -12.41 -0.07
N ARG A 105 0.34 -11.95 -1.33
CA ARG A 105 0.26 -12.83 -2.50
C ARG A 105 1.50 -13.72 -2.64
N ASP A 106 2.69 -13.12 -2.56
CA ASP A 106 3.96 -13.79 -2.83
C ASP A 106 4.34 -14.76 -1.69
N LEU A 107 4.02 -14.44 -0.42
CA LEU A 107 4.18 -15.38 0.71
C LEU A 107 3.03 -16.39 0.81
N GLY A 108 1.85 -16.06 0.29
CA GLY A 108 0.74 -16.98 0.15
C GLY A 108 1.00 -18.05 -0.92
N THR A 109 1.56 -17.66 -2.07
CA THR A 109 2.04 -18.59 -3.10
C THR A 109 3.56 -18.63 -3.06
N TYR A 110 4.09 -19.24 -2.00
CA TYR A 110 5.52 -19.18 -1.72
C TYR A 110 6.30 -20.08 -2.64
N ARG A 111 7.26 -19.49 -3.35
CA ARG A 111 8.14 -20.19 -4.29
C ARG A 111 9.58 -20.18 -3.80
N VAL A 112 10.24 -21.31 -3.95
CA VAL A 112 11.62 -21.53 -3.49
C VAL A 112 12.47 -22.08 -4.63
N LYS A 113 13.75 -21.78 -4.62
CA LYS A 113 14.75 -22.34 -5.55
C LYS A 113 15.27 -23.71 -5.11
N GLY A 114 15.13 -24.03 -3.83
CA GLY A 114 15.57 -25.31 -3.29
C GLY A 114 15.19 -25.49 -1.83
N THR A 115 15.18 -26.75 -1.41
CA THR A 115 14.81 -27.20 -0.06
C THR A 115 15.86 -28.15 0.45
N ASP A 116 16.37 -27.91 1.66
CA ASP A 116 17.26 -28.85 2.35
C ASP A 116 16.62 -29.18 3.71
N GLU A 117 16.38 -30.48 3.98
CA GLU A 117 15.79 -30.94 5.24
C GLU A 117 16.88 -31.08 6.31
N ILE A 118 16.60 -30.61 7.53
CA ILE A 118 17.45 -30.78 8.70
C ILE A 118 16.75 -31.69 9.70
N LEU A 119 17.38 -32.83 9.99
CA LEU A 119 16.95 -33.79 11.01
C LEU A 119 17.07 -33.21 12.42
N GLU A 120 16.20 -33.65 13.32
CA GLU A 120 16.14 -33.23 14.72
C GLU A 120 17.51 -33.45 15.41
N GLY A 121 18.03 -32.41 16.09
CA GLY A 121 19.33 -32.44 16.78
C GLY A 121 20.53 -31.96 15.96
N ILE A 122 20.41 -31.73 14.65
CA ILE A 122 21.47 -31.13 13.84
C ILE A 122 21.42 -29.60 13.96
N GLN A 123 22.53 -28.98 14.38
CA GLN A 123 22.63 -27.53 14.45
C GLN A 123 22.62 -26.91 13.05
N ILE A 124 21.86 -25.82 12.92
CA ILE A 124 21.84 -24.99 11.71
C ILE A 124 23.22 -24.34 11.59
N LYS A 125 23.83 -24.40 10.40
CA LYS A 125 25.17 -23.85 10.16
C LYS A 125 25.22 -22.37 10.55
N GLU A 126 26.19 -21.99 11.37
CA GLU A 126 26.42 -20.60 11.77
C GLU A 126 26.55 -19.65 10.56
N SER A 127 27.08 -20.15 9.43
CA SER A 127 27.20 -19.38 8.19
C SER A 127 25.87 -18.84 7.65
N LEU A 128 24.74 -19.47 7.99
CA LEU A 128 23.40 -19.02 7.60
C LEU A 128 22.93 -17.83 8.44
N GLN A 129 23.53 -17.63 9.62
CA GLN A 129 23.16 -16.57 10.54
C GLN A 129 21.66 -16.59 10.86
N VAL A 130 21.10 -17.78 11.08
CA VAL A 130 19.68 -17.97 11.44
C VAL A 130 19.60 -18.51 12.86
N GLY A 131 18.83 -17.85 13.72
CA GLY A 131 18.69 -18.20 15.13
C GLY A 131 17.48 -17.52 15.79
N GLU A 132 17.39 -17.62 17.10
CA GLU A 132 16.34 -16.93 17.88
C GLU A 132 16.39 -15.41 17.74
N ASP A 133 17.59 -14.90 17.46
CA ASP A 133 17.95 -13.49 17.28
C ASP A 133 17.66 -12.94 15.88
N SER A 134 17.29 -13.81 14.93
CA SER A 134 17.06 -13.45 13.51
C SER A 134 15.68 -12.80 13.28
N PRO A 135 15.52 -12.02 12.18
CA PRO A 135 14.21 -11.51 11.80
C PRO A 135 13.27 -12.68 11.52
N LYS A 136 12.00 -12.57 11.90
CA LYS A 136 11.02 -13.62 11.62
C LYS A 136 9.69 -13.09 11.12
N LEU A 137 9.05 -13.90 10.28
CA LEU A 137 7.69 -13.72 9.81
C LEU A 137 6.82 -14.86 10.34
N VAL A 138 5.66 -14.52 10.89
CA VAL A 138 4.64 -15.53 11.22
C VAL A 138 3.47 -15.33 10.26
N LEU A 139 3.22 -16.34 9.44
CA LEU A 139 2.19 -16.35 8.41
C LEU A 139 0.97 -17.11 8.93
N TYR A 140 -0.20 -16.50 8.91
CA TYR A 140 -1.44 -17.12 9.38
C TYR A 140 -2.39 -17.37 8.21
N SER A 141 -3.07 -18.51 8.26
CA SER A 141 -4.13 -18.91 7.35
C SER A 141 -5.21 -19.64 8.16
N GLY A 142 -6.20 -18.90 8.65
CA GLY A 142 -7.17 -19.36 9.62
C GLY A 142 -6.49 -19.78 10.93
N ASN A 143 -6.67 -21.04 11.32
CA ASN A 143 -6.10 -21.59 12.55
C ASN A 143 -4.68 -22.16 12.37
N VAL A 144 -4.11 -22.08 11.17
CA VAL A 144 -2.77 -22.59 10.85
C VAL A 144 -1.79 -21.42 10.80
N SER A 145 -0.61 -21.61 11.40
CA SER A 145 0.49 -20.65 11.32
C SER A 145 1.79 -21.31 10.86
N LYS A 146 2.58 -20.59 10.06
CA LYS A 146 3.94 -20.97 9.67
C LYS A 146 4.92 -19.89 10.10
N THR A 147 6.04 -20.26 10.72
CA THR A 147 7.08 -19.31 11.14
C THR A 147 8.30 -19.43 10.25
N LEU A 148 8.70 -18.31 9.65
CA LEU A 148 9.88 -18.17 8.82
C LEU A 148 10.93 -17.38 9.57
N ARG A 149 12.08 -17.98 9.85
CA ARG A 149 13.27 -17.27 10.34
C ARG A 149 14.20 -16.96 9.19
N ILE A 150 14.55 -15.70 9.06
CA ILE A 150 15.24 -15.17 7.89
C ILE A 150 16.74 -15.15 8.18
N GLY A 151 17.53 -15.80 7.34
CA GLY A 151 18.99 -15.78 7.43
C GLY A 151 19.61 -14.58 6.76
N LYS A 152 20.95 -14.54 6.80
CA LYS A 152 21.70 -13.53 6.07
C LYS A 152 21.47 -13.69 4.57
N LYS A 153 21.31 -12.56 3.88
CA LYS A 153 21.24 -12.50 2.43
C LYS A 153 22.55 -12.99 1.80
N HIS A 154 22.44 -13.91 0.83
CA HIS A 154 23.58 -14.36 0.03
C HIS A 154 23.93 -13.30 -1.04
N SER A 155 25.20 -13.23 -1.43
CA SER A 155 25.70 -12.26 -2.41
C SER A 155 25.06 -12.39 -3.79
N LEU A 156 24.53 -13.58 -4.11
CA LEU A 156 23.87 -13.91 -5.38
C LEU A 156 22.35 -13.63 -5.38
N GLY A 157 21.83 -12.94 -4.35
CA GLY A 157 20.43 -12.50 -4.32
C GLY A 157 19.42 -13.55 -3.86
N SER A 158 19.90 -14.64 -3.25
CA SER A 158 19.10 -15.62 -2.52
C SER A 158 19.15 -15.36 -1.01
N THR A 159 18.13 -15.77 -0.28
CA THR A 159 18.07 -15.77 1.18
C THR A 159 17.68 -17.17 1.64
N ARG A 160 18.44 -17.71 2.59
CA ARG A 160 18.12 -18.98 3.23
C ARG A 160 17.19 -18.70 4.41
N VAL A 161 16.08 -19.41 4.44
CA VAL A 161 14.99 -19.24 5.42
C VAL A 161 14.78 -20.55 6.12
N VAL A 162 14.69 -20.53 7.44
CA VAL A 162 14.34 -21.72 8.22
C VAL A 162 12.84 -21.69 8.48
N LEU A 163 12.17 -22.75 8.05
CA LEU A 163 10.77 -23.00 8.36
C LEU A 163 10.68 -23.74 9.69
N ASP A 164 10.17 -23.06 10.71
CA ASP A 164 9.95 -23.65 12.03
C ASP A 164 8.55 -24.29 12.09
N GLU A 165 8.44 -25.52 11.58
CA GLU A 165 7.24 -26.34 11.60
C GLU A 165 7.46 -27.67 12.33
N GLY A 166 7.07 -27.71 13.61
CA GLY A 166 7.14 -28.94 14.39
C GLY A 166 8.59 -29.41 14.61
N LYS A 167 8.85 -30.70 14.41
CA LYS A 167 10.14 -31.35 14.74
C LYS A 167 11.17 -31.32 13.62
N ILE A 168 10.74 -31.17 12.36
CA ILE A 168 11.63 -31.15 11.19
C ILE A 168 11.79 -29.70 10.76
N ARG A 169 13.05 -29.25 10.61
CA ARG A 169 13.35 -27.90 10.13
C ARG A 169 13.71 -27.97 8.66
N ASN A 170 13.00 -27.21 7.83
CA ASN A 170 13.34 -27.10 6.41
C ASN A 170 14.11 -25.80 6.17
N ILE A 171 15.25 -25.89 5.50
CA ILE A 171 15.92 -24.72 4.94
C ILE A 171 15.41 -24.50 3.53
N LEU A 172 14.81 -23.35 3.31
CA LEU A 172 14.24 -22.91 2.05
C LEU A 172 15.16 -21.86 1.43
N THR A 173 15.52 -22.03 0.17
CA THR A 173 16.25 -21.01 -0.61
C THR A 173 15.24 -20.17 -1.34
N SER A 174 15.13 -18.90 -0.99
CA SER A 174 14.13 -17.98 -1.55
C SER A 174 14.77 -16.75 -2.15
N SER A 175 14.06 -16.10 -3.07
CA SER A 175 14.52 -14.85 -3.67
C SER A 175 14.52 -13.72 -2.61
N SER A 176 15.65 -13.02 -2.44
CA SER A 176 15.82 -12.08 -1.32
C SER A 176 14.86 -10.90 -1.33
N TYR A 177 14.34 -10.52 -2.51
CA TYR A 177 13.41 -9.40 -2.64
C TYR A 177 12.16 -9.55 -1.77
N LEU A 178 11.75 -10.80 -1.46
CA LEU A 178 10.60 -11.07 -0.58
C LEU A 178 10.84 -10.51 0.82
N PHE A 179 12.08 -10.61 1.31
CA PHE A 179 12.47 -10.19 2.66
C PHE A 179 13.04 -8.78 2.68
N ASP A 180 13.63 -8.31 1.57
CA ASP A 180 14.14 -6.94 1.43
C ASP A 180 13.02 -5.90 1.71
N ARG A 181 11.74 -6.23 1.45
CA ARG A 181 10.59 -5.37 1.78
C ARG A 181 10.48 -5.03 3.28
N PHE A 182 10.96 -5.92 4.16
CA PHE A 182 10.93 -5.74 5.62
C PHE A 182 12.16 -5.00 6.16
N GLN A 183 13.08 -4.57 5.28
CA GLN A 183 14.10 -3.58 5.64
C GLN A 183 13.53 -2.17 5.77
N LYS A 184 12.33 -1.95 5.22
CA LYS A 184 11.57 -0.72 5.36
C LYS A 184 10.48 -0.90 6.40
N GLY A 185 10.11 0.20 7.03
CA GLY A 185 9.06 0.21 8.05
C GLY A 185 7.66 0.01 7.47
N PRO A 186 6.64 -0.06 8.35
CA PRO A 186 5.25 -0.23 7.95
C PRO A 186 4.77 0.84 6.97
N GLN A 187 5.37 2.03 6.96
CA GLN A 187 5.07 3.12 6.04
C GLN A 187 5.10 2.74 4.56
N ASP A 188 6.03 1.87 4.17
CA ASP A 188 6.15 1.43 2.77
C ASP A 188 5.11 0.37 2.40
N PHE A 189 4.43 -0.20 3.38
CA PHE A 189 3.31 -1.10 3.19
C PHE A 189 1.96 -0.36 3.14
N ARG A 190 1.89 0.89 3.62
CA ARG A 190 0.68 1.71 3.66
C ARG A 190 0.30 2.27 2.29
N GLN A 191 -0.99 2.51 2.11
CA GLN A 191 -1.53 3.12 0.91
C GLN A 191 -1.19 4.63 0.86
N LYS A 192 -0.34 5.03 -0.09
CA LYS A 192 0.07 6.44 -0.26
C LYS A 192 -0.88 7.24 -1.17
N SER A 193 -1.59 6.60 -2.09
CA SER A 193 -2.60 7.29 -2.93
C SER A 193 -3.94 7.26 -2.22
N ILE A 194 -4.51 8.42 -1.96
CA ILE A 194 -5.68 8.54 -1.08
C ILE A 194 -6.95 7.95 -1.72
N LEU A 195 -7.01 7.90 -3.05
CA LEU A 195 -8.03 7.22 -3.85
C LEU A 195 -7.36 6.26 -4.84
N THR A 196 -7.83 5.01 -4.90
CA THR A 196 -7.38 4.01 -5.89
C THR A 196 -8.61 3.37 -6.52
N LEU A 197 -8.62 3.29 -7.86
CA LEU A 197 -9.82 2.95 -8.61
C LEU A 197 -9.80 1.55 -9.24
N ASN A 198 -8.73 0.77 -9.22
CA ASN A 198 -8.72 -0.67 -9.61
C ASN A 198 -9.66 -1.11 -10.78
N LYS A 199 -9.66 -0.39 -11.91
CA LYS A 199 -10.55 -0.56 -13.10
C LYS A 199 -11.99 -0.07 -12.94
N GLU A 200 -12.40 0.31 -11.75
CA GLU A 200 -13.60 1.08 -11.44
C GLU A 200 -13.46 2.56 -11.81
N TYR A 201 -14.55 3.31 -11.69
CA TYR A 201 -14.59 4.75 -11.89
C TYR A 201 -15.30 5.47 -10.75
N VAL A 202 -15.03 6.77 -10.62
CA VAL A 202 -15.76 7.62 -9.68
C VAL A 202 -17.17 7.86 -10.23
N LYS A 203 -18.16 7.35 -9.52
CA LYS A 203 -19.59 7.51 -9.83
C LYS A 203 -20.14 8.83 -9.30
N GLU A 204 -19.71 9.25 -8.11
CA GLU A 204 -20.19 10.47 -7.47
C GLU A 204 -19.11 11.11 -6.61
N ILE A 205 -19.09 12.45 -6.55
CA ILE A 205 -18.33 13.23 -5.58
C ILE A 205 -19.30 14.17 -4.87
N SER A 206 -19.33 14.10 -3.54
CA SER A 206 -20.07 15.01 -2.66
C SER A 206 -19.07 15.78 -1.79
N TYR A 207 -19.15 17.10 -1.77
CA TYR A 207 -18.31 17.96 -0.93
C TYR A 207 -19.20 18.78 0.00
N ILE A 208 -18.80 18.94 1.25
CA ILE A 208 -19.45 19.83 2.22
C ILE A 208 -18.41 20.60 3.02
N ASP A 209 -18.53 21.92 3.12
CA ASP A 209 -17.65 22.75 3.95
C ASP A 209 -18.21 23.01 5.36
N GLU A 210 -17.39 23.64 6.20
CA GLU A 210 -17.75 24.05 7.56
C GLU A 210 -18.98 24.97 7.64
N ASN A 211 -19.23 25.76 6.60
CA ASN A 211 -20.36 26.69 6.51
C ASN A 211 -21.65 26.00 6.03
N GLY A 212 -21.62 24.68 5.80
CA GLY A 212 -22.74 23.90 5.31
C GLY A 212 -23.00 24.04 3.81
N THR A 213 -22.10 24.67 3.06
CA THR A 213 -22.15 24.66 1.60
C THR A 213 -21.83 23.26 1.11
N SER A 214 -22.80 22.65 0.42
CA SER A 214 -22.64 21.35 -0.20
C SER A 214 -22.68 21.41 -1.72
N ILE A 215 -21.82 20.63 -2.37
CA ILE A 215 -22.00 20.24 -3.77
C ILE A 215 -22.14 18.73 -3.87
N ARG A 216 -22.88 18.29 -4.88
CA ARG A 216 -22.97 16.88 -5.25
C ARG A 216 -22.90 16.79 -6.76
N ILE A 217 -21.97 16.01 -7.28
CA ILE A 217 -21.84 15.76 -8.71
C ILE A 217 -21.82 14.26 -8.99
N ASP A 218 -22.44 13.84 -10.09
CA ASP A 218 -22.35 12.47 -10.58
C ASP A 218 -21.65 12.39 -11.93
N ASN A 219 -21.11 11.21 -12.20
CA ASN A 219 -20.41 10.89 -13.43
C ASN A 219 -21.17 9.83 -14.20
N THR A 220 -21.25 10.02 -15.51
CA THR A 220 -21.57 8.95 -16.46
C THR A 220 -20.43 8.84 -17.48
N PRO A 221 -19.48 7.91 -17.28
CA PRO A 221 -18.43 7.67 -18.27
C PRO A 221 -19.04 7.23 -19.60
N PHE A 222 -18.48 7.71 -20.70
CA PHE A 222 -18.84 7.28 -22.04
C PHE A 222 -17.60 7.22 -22.93
N GLU A 223 -17.69 6.43 -24.00
CA GLU A 223 -16.62 6.32 -24.99
C GLU A 223 -17.04 7.03 -26.28
N SER A 224 -16.18 7.90 -26.79
CA SER A 224 -16.40 8.59 -28.06
C SER A 224 -15.11 8.55 -28.86
N ASN A 225 -15.15 7.97 -30.06
CA ASN A 225 -13.99 7.79 -30.94
C ASN A 225 -12.81 7.08 -30.25
N GLY A 226 -13.08 6.05 -29.45
CA GLY A 226 -12.04 5.32 -28.71
C GLY A 226 -11.47 6.05 -27.48
N VAL A 227 -11.97 7.25 -27.16
CA VAL A 227 -11.53 8.03 -26.00
C VAL A 227 -12.61 7.99 -24.92
N LYS A 228 -12.25 7.47 -23.75
CA LYS A 228 -13.10 7.54 -22.55
C LYS A 228 -13.19 8.98 -22.06
N ARG A 229 -14.40 9.46 -21.84
CA ARG A 229 -14.72 10.80 -21.31
C ARG A 229 -15.71 10.67 -20.16
N ASN A 230 -15.66 11.60 -19.22
CA ASN A 230 -16.66 11.69 -18.16
C ASN A 230 -17.74 12.71 -18.52
N PHE A 231 -18.96 12.41 -18.13
CA PHE A 231 -20.09 13.33 -18.23
C PHE A 231 -20.55 13.69 -16.84
N TRP A 232 -20.25 14.93 -16.43
CA TRP A 232 -20.47 15.39 -15.07
C TRP A 232 -21.76 16.21 -14.96
N ARG A 233 -22.61 15.88 -14.00
CA ARG A 233 -23.78 16.70 -13.67
C ARG A 233 -23.71 17.14 -12.23
N ARG A 234 -24.17 18.35 -11.95
CA ARG A 234 -24.42 18.80 -10.58
C ARG A 234 -25.80 18.35 -10.16
N LEU A 235 -25.88 17.63 -9.04
CA LEU A 235 -27.12 17.15 -8.43
C LEU A 235 -27.59 18.04 -7.26
N SER A 236 -26.70 18.86 -6.70
CA SER A 236 -27.04 19.83 -5.65
C SER A 236 -27.73 21.07 -6.24
N GLY A 237 -28.89 21.45 -5.69
CA GLY A 237 -29.68 22.58 -6.19
C GLY A 237 -30.39 22.24 -7.50
N GLU A 238 -30.24 23.10 -8.52
CA GLU A 238 -30.71 22.78 -9.86
C GLU A 238 -29.81 21.73 -10.52
N ILE A 239 -30.43 20.68 -11.06
CA ILE A 239 -29.73 19.63 -11.80
C ILE A 239 -29.29 20.18 -13.15
N ILE A 240 -27.99 20.39 -13.29
CA ILE A 240 -27.41 20.96 -14.52
C ILE A 240 -26.29 20.08 -15.05
N LEU A 241 -26.16 20.09 -16.38
CA LEU A 241 -24.95 19.59 -17.04
C LEU A 241 -23.81 20.58 -16.78
N LEU A 242 -22.68 20.08 -16.29
CA LEU A 242 -21.48 20.88 -16.09
C LEU A 242 -20.67 20.99 -17.36
N GLU A 243 -19.94 22.10 -17.50
CA GLU A 243 -18.84 22.17 -18.46
C GLU A 243 -17.83 21.05 -18.13
N PRO A 244 -17.32 20.31 -19.14
CA PRO A 244 -16.48 19.14 -18.90
C PRO A 244 -15.30 19.42 -17.96
N LYS A 245 -14.67 20.59 -18.10
CA LYS A 245 -13.52 21.00 -17.28
C LYS A 245 -13.83 21.05 -15.78
N LEU A 246 -15.02 21.50 -15.38
CA LEU A 246 -15.35 21.70 -13.97
C LEU A 246 -15.38 20.38 -13.19
N GLY A 247 -16.08 19.39 -13.73
CA GLY A 247 -16.14 18.06 -13.11
C GLY A 247 -14.80 17.32 -13.18
N GLU A 248 -14.09 17.44 -14.32
CA GLU A 248 -12.77 16.83 -14.49
C GLU A 248 -11.71 17.41 -13.57
N ASP A 249 -11.72 18.73 -13.31
CA ASP A 249 -10.77 19.37 -12.38
C ASP A 249 -10.96 18.81 -10.96
N LEU A 250 -12.19 18.77 -10.44
CA LEU A 250 -12.45 18.17 -9.12
C LEU A 250 -12.06 16.69 -9.08
N TYR A 251 -12.45 15.92 -10.10
CA TYR A 251 -12.07 14.51 -10.22
C TYR A 251 -10.54 14.32 -10.21
N ARG A 252 -9.79 15.13 -10.96
CA ARG A 252 -8.32 15.07 -11.03
C ARG A 252 -7.68 15.44 -9.69
N PHE A 253 -8.20 16.45 -8.99
CA PHE A 253 -7.66 16.84 -7.68
C PHE A 253 -7.91 15.76 -6.63
N MET A 254 -9.07 15.10 -6.66
CA MET A 254 -9.38 13.98 -5.77
C MET A 254 -8.55 12.72 -6.08
N THR A 255 -8.43 12.36 -7.36
CA THR A 255 -7.65 11.16 -7.77
C THR A 255 -6.14 11.37 -7.70
N GLY A 256 -5.69 12.62 -7.80
CA GLY A 256 -4.28 13.00 -7.67
C GLY A 256 -3.78 13.16 -6.23
N LEU A 257 -4.67 13.05 -5.23
CA LEU A 257 -4.33 13.27 -3.84
C LEU A 257 -3.41 12.15 -3.30
N LYS A 258 -2.26 12.55 -2.76
CA LYS A 258 -1.24 11.64 -2.21
C LYS A 258 -0.86 12.06 -0.79
N VAL A 259 -0.58 11.06 0.03
CA VAL A 259 0.04 11.25 1.34
C VAL A 259 1.47 11.73 1.12
N GLU A 260 1.78 12.90 1.69
CA GLU A 260 3.11 13.47 1.71
C GLU A 260 3.93 12.87 2.87
N THR A 261 3.31 12.75 4.05
CA THR A 261 3.93 12.14 5.23
C THR A 261 2.88 11.61 6.20
N PHE A 262 3.28 10.61 6.99
CA PHE A 262 2.53 10.05 8.09
C PHE A 262 3.00 10.66 9.43
N PRO A 263 2.16 10.65 10.48
CA PRO A 263 2.56 11.16 11.80
C PRO A 263 3.81 10.51 12.38
N ASP A 264 4.04 9.22 12.12
CA ASP A 264 5.18 8.42 12.58
C ASP A 264 6.32 8.28 11.55
N ASP A 265 6.35 9.12 10.52
CA ASP A 265 7.56 9.30 9.71
C ASP A 265 8.64 10.06 10.50
N GLU A 266 9.90 9.98 10.05
CA GLU A 266 11.03 10.71 10.67
C GLU A 266 10.81 12.22 10.74
N ASN A 267 10.12 12.79 9.75
CA ASN A 267 9.73 14.21 9.69
C ASN A 267 8.24 14.43 10.01
N GLY A 268 7.56 13.43 10.57
CA GLY A 268 6.15 13.52 10.97
C GLY A 268 5.96 14.30 12.28
N ALA A 269 4.73 14.71 12.56
CA ALA A 269 4.41 15.47 13.77
C ALA A 269 4.15 14.60 15.02
N GLY A 270 4.17 13.27 14.91
CA GLY A 270 3.73 12.34 15.95
C GLY A 270 2.20 12.20 16.02
N PHE A 271 1.72 11.07 16.53
CA PHE A 271 0.27 10.82 16.66
C PHE A 271 -0.39 11.65 17.75
N GLY A 272 0.37 12.08 18.76
CA GLY A 272 -0.12 13.01 19.78
C GLY A 272 -0.64 14.30 19.14
N ILE A 273 0.20 14.95 18.33
CA ILE A 273 -0.15 16.19 17.61
C ILE A 273 -1.15 15.91 16.49
N GLY A 274 -0.97 14.84 15.71
CA GLY A 274 -1.88 14.51 14.62
C GLY A 274 -3.33 14.37 15.08
N ASN A 275 -3.58 13.75 16.24
CA ASN A 275 -4.92 13.60 16.80
C ASN A 275 -5.52 14.91 17.35
N ILE A 276 -4.68 15.90 17.68
CA ILE A 276 -5.15 17.25 18.06
C ILE A 276 -5.54 18.03 16.80
N LEU A 277 -4.71 17.98 15.77
CA LEU A 277 -4.92 18.71 14.51
C LEU A 277 -6.06 18.13 13.67
N ALA A 278 -6.25 16.81 13.76
CA ALA A 278 -7.33 16.09 13.11
C ALA A 278 -8.05 15.19 14.12
N PRO A 279 -8.92 15.79 14.96
CA PRO A 279 -9.69 15.03 15.93
C PRO A 279 -10.62 14.03 15.27
N SER A 280 -10.91 12.95 15.99
CA SER A 280 -11.81 11.92 15.49
C SER A 280 -13.27 12.38 15.33
N ALA A 281 -13.69 13.45 16.00
CA ALA A 281 -15.04 13.98 15.91
C ALA A 281 -15.39 14.41 14.47
N GLU A 282 -16.67 14.35 14.10
CA GLU A 282 -17.11 14.77 12.76
C GLU A 282 -17.00 16.28 12.53
N ARG A 283 -17.10 17.05 13.62
CA ARG A 283 -16.88 18.49 13.64
C ARG A 283 -15.91 18.80 14.77
N SER A 284 -14.87 19.54 14.45
CA SER A 284 -13.97 20.17 15.41
C SER A 284 -13.66 21.59 14.94
N GLU A 285 -13.05 22.39 15.81
CA GLU A 285 -12.54 23.72 15.43
C GLU A 285 -11.48 23.68 14.31
N PHE A 286 -10.92 22.50 14.04
CA PHE A 286 -9.93 22.27 12.99
C PHE A 286 -10.54 21.75 11.69
N SER A 287 -11.81 21.32 11.67
CA SER A 287 -12.44 20.76 10.46
C SER A 287 -12.70 21.84 9.40
N LEU A 288 -12.32 21.58 8.15
CA LEU A 288 -12.55 22.49 7.02
C LEU A 288 -13.66 22.01 6.08
N ALA A 289 -13.53 20.77 5.60
CA ALA A 289 -14.48 20.19 4.68
C ALA A 289 -14.45 18.66 4.74
N SER A 290 -15.54 18.06 4.26
CA SER A 290 -15.61 16.62 4.01
C SER A 290 -15.92 16.37 2.54
N VAL A 291 -15.17 15.46 1.91
CA VAL A 291 -15.41 15.00 0.55
C VAL A 291 -15.70 13.51 0.58
N LYS A 292 -16.88 13.12 0.11
CA LYS A 292 -17.27 11.73 -0.11
C LYS A 292 -17.14 11.41 -1.59
N VAL A 293 -16.45 10.31 -1.90
CA VAL A 293 -16.34 9.73 -3.24
C VAL A 293 -17.05 8.39 -3.24
N VAL A 294 -17.97 8.19 -4.18
CA VAL A 294 -18.65 6.92 -4.42
C VAL A 294 -18.06 6.30 -5.68
N ILE A 295 -17.59 5.06 -5.57
CA ILE A 295 -16.99 4.29 -6.65
C ILE A 295 -18.08 3.41 -7.31
N SER A 296 -17.90 3.02 -8.57
CA SER A 296 -18.87 2.23 -9.34
C SER A 296 -19.21 0.86 -8.74
N ASP A 297 -18.30 0.24 -8.00
CA ASP A 297 -18.48 -0.97 -7.21
C ASP A 297 -19.36 -0.78 -5.95
N GLY A 298 -19.74 0.48 -5.66
CA GLY A 298 -20.56 0.86 -4.51
C GLY A 298 -19.78 1.08 -3.22
N ASN A 299 -18.44 1.10 -3.25
CA ASN A 299 -17.62 1.55 -2.13
C ASN A 299 -17.70 3.08 -1.98
N GLU A 300 -17.74 3.54 -0.73
CA GLU A 300 -17.72 4.95 -0.35
C GLU A 300 -16.43 5.27 0.39
N ILE A 301 -15.76 6.34 0.02
CA ILE A 301 -14.60 6.85 0.74
C ILE A 301 -14.84 8.30 1.13
N VAL A 302 -14.74 8.62 2.41
CA VAL A 302 -14.88 9.97 2.95
C VAL A 302 -13.51 10.48 3.39
N TYR A 303 -13.17 11.67 2.93
CA TYR A 303 -11.97 12.43 3.30
C TYR A 303 -12.39 13.64 4.12
N ARG A 304 -11.87 13.76 5.34
CA ARG A 304 -12.09 14.92 6.21
C ARG A 304 -10.82 15.75 6.23
N PHE A 305 -10.89 16.96 5.70
CA PHE A 305 -9.78 17.91 5.65
C PHE A 305 -9.82 18.82 6.87
N HIS A 306 -8.65 19.11 7.43
CA HIS A 306 -8.48 19.96 8.60
C HIS A 306 -7.57 21.17 8.31
N LYS A 307 -7.55 22.14 9.22
CA LYS A 307 -6.73 23.36 9.13
C LYS A 307 -5.27 23.02 8.84
N GLU A 308 -4.67 23.79 7.93
CA GLU A 308 -3.25 23.64 7.60
C GLU A 308 -2.38 23.81 8.83
N THR A 309 -1.24 23.12 8.83
CA THR A 309 -0.22 23.23 9.86
C THR A 309 1.17 23.19 9.22
N SER A 310 2.16 23.72 9.93
CA SER A 310 3.55 23.50 9.59
C SER A 310 4.05 22.21 10.26
N ILE A 311 4.60 21.29 9.46
CA ILE A 311 5.27 20.08 9.94
C ILE A 311 6.66 20.07 9.32
N GLY A 312 7.68 20.22 10.16
CA GLY A 312 9.02 20.54 9.71
C GLY A 312 9.05 21.86 8.94
N ASP A 313 9.56 21.82 7.72
CA ASP A 313 9.67 22.95 6.78
C ASP A 313 8.49 23.04 5.78
N LYS A 314 7.53 22.11 5.86
CA LYS A 314 6.40 22.01 4.92
C LYS A 314 5.10 22.49 5.54
N LYS A 315 4.30 23.17 4.74
CA LYS A 315 2.88 23.41 5.02
C LYS A 315 2.04 22.24 4.51
N LEU A 316 1.33 21.60 5.43
CA LEU A 316 0.56 20.40 5.14
C LEU A 316 -0.86 20.49 5.70
N THR A 317 -1.77 19.80 5.03
CA THR A 317 -3.16 19.66 5.44
C THR A 317 -3.36 18.28 6.06
N PRO A 318 -3.79 18.19 7.33
CA PRO A 318 -4.17 16.92 7.94
C PRO A 318 -5.48 16.40 7.33
N VAL A 319 -5.51 15.12 6.99
CA VAL A 319 -6.64 14.44 6.37
C VAL A 319 -6.94 13.13 7.10
N ILE A 320 -8.21 12.87 7.38
CA ILE A 320 -8.67 11.56 7.84
C ILE A 320 -9.43 10.89 6.70
N ARG A 321 -9.10 9.63 6.43
CA ARG A 321 -9.80 8.81 5.45
C ARG A 321 -10.67 7.77 6.14
N ILE A 322 -11.89 7.61 5.62
CA ILE A 322 -12.90 6.70 6.15
C ILE A 322 -13.46 5.89 4.98
N ILE A 323 -13.31 4.57 5.03
CA ILE A 323 -13.78 3.63 4.00
C ILE A 323 -15.06 2.97 4.50
N ASN A 324 -16.14 3.09 3.73
CA ASN A 324 -17.46 2.52 3.99
C ASN A 324 -17.99 2.74 5.41
N SER A 325 -17.60 3.84 6.05
CA SER A 325 -17.92 4.17 7.45
C SER A 325 -17.43 3.17 8.50
N SER A 326 -16.84 2.03 8.11
CA SER A 326 -16.44 0.93 8.99
C SER A 326 -14.94 0.95 9.29
N PHE A 327 -14.12 1.50 8.40
CA PHE A 327 -12.68 1.60 8.58
C PHE A 327 -12.25 3.05 8.54
N LYS A 328 -11.72 3.54 9.66
CA LYS A 328 -11.27 4.92 9.82
C LYS A 328 -9.79 4.91 10.14
N GLU A 329 -9.04 5.57 9.27
CA GLU A 329 -7.60 5.70 9.46
C GLU A 329 -7.27 6.79 10.48
N PRO A 330 -6.10 6.69 11.13
CA PRO A 330 -5.48 7.83 11.76
C PRO A 330 -5.18 8.95 10.74
N PRO A 331 -4.88 10.18 11.21
CA PRO A 331 -4.57 11.29 10.34
C PRO A 331 -3.33 11.04 9.46
N VAL A 332 -3.42 11.47 8.20
CA VAL A 332 -2.29 11.58 7.26
C VAL A 332 -2.12 13.04 6.84
N TYR A 333 -0.96 13.39 6.30
CA TYR A 333 -0.69 14.75 5.84
C TYR A 333 -0.55 14.80 4.33
N VAL A 334 -1.23 15.76 3.70
CA VAL A 334 -1.15 16.04 2.26
C VAL A 334 -0.62 17.45 2.02
N ILE A 335 -0.11 17.72 0.82
CA ILE A 335 0.34 19.08 0.45
C ILE A 335 -0.82 20.08 0.51
N GLU A 336 -0.56 21.27 1.06
CA GLU A 336 -1.56 22.34 1.26
C GLU A 336 -2.36 22.65 -0.02
N ASN A 337 -1.65 22.82 -1.14
CA ASN A 337 -2.24 23.18 -2.43
C ASN A 337 -3.35 22.21 -2.88
N ALA A 338 -3.30 20.95 -2.44
CA ALA A 338 -4.31 19.97 -2.81
C ALA A 338 -5.71 20.34 -2.25
N PHE A 339 -5.80 20.76 -0.99
CA PHE A 339 -7.09 21.16 -0.41
C PHE A 339 -7.62 22.44 -1.06
N THR A 340 -6.75 23.44 -1.24
CA THR A 340 -7.11 24.72 -1.88
C THR A 340 -7.68 24.50 -3.29
N GLN A 341 -7.09 23.58 -4.07
CA GLN A 341 -7.58 23.19 -5.40
C GLN A 341 -8.95 22.50 -5.35
N ILE A 342 -9.16 21.58 -4.41
CA ILE A 342 -10.44 20.88 -4.22
C ILE A 342 -11.55 21.88 -3.84
N SER A 343 -11.28 22.76 -2.88
CA SER A 343 -12.22 23.80 -2.44
C SER A 343 -12.58 24.78 -3.56
N ALA A 344 -11.58 25.25 -4.32
CA ALA A 344 -11.79 26.12 -5.46
C ALA A 344 -12.63 25.46 -6.57
N ALA A 345 -12.35 24.18 -6.90
CA ALA A 345 -13.13 23.43 -7.88
C ALA A 345 -14.58 23.22 -7.41
N ALA A 346 -14.80 22.90 -6.13
CA ALA A 346 -16.12 22.76 -5.56
C ALA A 346 -16.92 24.08 -5.63
N LYS A 347 -16.28 25.21 -5.32
CA LYS A 347 -16.88 26.54 -5.44
C LYS A 347 -17.26 26.88 -6.89
N ALA A 348 -16.38 26.60 -7.85
CA ALA A 348 -16.66 26.82 -9.26
C ALA A 348 -17.86 25.99 -9.76
N ILE A 349 -17.99 24.74 -9.29
CA ILE A 349 -19.16 23.89 -9.59
C ILE A 349 -20.45 24.46 -8.99
N LYS A 350 -20.39 24.99 -7.76
CA LYS A 350 -21.54 25.64 -7.12
C LYS A 350 -22.02 26.85 -7.91
N GLU A 351 -21.08 27.66 -8.42
CA GLU A 351 -21.36 28.89 -9.18
C GLU A 351 -21.72 28.62 -10.65
N ALA A 352 -21.53 27.38 -11.13
CA ALA A 352 -21.82 27.00 -12.51
C ALA A 352 -23.31 27.19 -12.88
N LYS A 353 -23.53 27.62 -14.12
CA LYS A 353 -24.86 27.76 -14.74
C LYS A 353 -25.10 26.64 -15.75
N ALA A 354 -26.37 26.34 -16.02
CA ALA A 354 -26.73 25.36 -17.03
C ALA A 354 -26.12 25.72 -18.40
N ILE A 355 -25.56 24.72 -19.09
CA ILE A 355 -25.16 24.88 -20.49
C ILE A 355 -26.42 25.10 -21.32
N VAL A 356 -26.68 26.35 -21.70
CA VAL A 356 -27.71 26.67 -22.70
C VAL A 356 -27.15 26.25 -24.06
N LYS A 357 -27.60 25.12 -24.61
CA LYS A 357 -27.31 24.80 -26.02
C LYS A 357 -27.88 25.94 -26.88
N PRO A 358 -27.12 26.52 -27.83
CA PRO A 358 -27.70 27.50 -28.74
C PRO A 358 -28.90 26.87 -29.46
N SER A 359 -29.96 27.66 -29.66
CA SER A 359 -31.12 27.21 -30.44
C SER A 359 -30.60 26.71 -31.78
N LYS A 360 -31.01 25.49 -32.18
CA LYS A 360 -30.88 25.10 -33.58
C LYS A 360 -31.80 26.04 -34.36
N ASP A 361 -31.26 27.14 -34.85
CA ASP A 361 -31.95 27.96 -35.82
C ASP A 361 -32.26 27.06 -37.02
N LYS A 362 -33.54 26.76 -37.20
CA LYS A 362 -34.01 26.10 -38.41
C LYS A 362 -33.64 27.02 -39.56
N PRO A 363 -32.91 26.55 -40.60
CA PRO A 363 -32.65 27.39 -41.75
C PRO A 363 -34.00 27.83 -42.33
N GLY A 364 -34.19 29.14 -42.37
CA GLY A 364 -35.42 29.78 -42.81
C GLY A 364 -35.81 29.30 -44.19
N ASN A 365 -37.07 28.90 -44.30
CA ASN A 365 -37.72 28.57 -45.55
C ASN A 365 -37.83 29.87 -46.36
N THR A 366 -36.83 30.19 -47.18
CA THR A 366 -36.91 31.27 -48.16
C THR A 366 -37.88 30.85 -49.25
N SER A 367 -39.15 31.21 -49.04
CA SER A 367 -40.18 31.18 -50.06
C SER A 367 -39.72 31.97 -51.28
N ARG A 368 -39.42 31.28 -52.38
CA ARG A 368 -39.37 31.87 -53.72
C ARG A 368 -40.76 32.44 -54.02
N LYS A 369 -40.90 33.76 -54.06
CA LYS A 369 -42.01 34.41 -54.78
C LYS A 369 -41.69 34.41 -56.27
N LYS A 370 -42.69 34.01 -57.05
CA LYS A 370 -42.74 34.07 -58.52
C LYS A 370 -42.72 35.51 -59.02
#